data_AF-E8JPD5-F1
#
_entry.id   AF-E8JPD5-F1
#
_cell.length_a   1.000
_cell.length_b   1.000
_cell.length_c   1.000
_cell.angle_alpha   90.00
_cell.angle_beta   90.00
_cell.angle_gamma   90.00
#
_symmetry.space_group_name_H-M   'P 1'
#
loop_
_entity.id
_entity.type
_entity.pdbx_description
1 polymer ?
#
loop_
_entity_poly.entity_id
_entity_poly.type
_entity_poly.pdbx_seq_one_letter_code
_entity_poly.pdbx_strand_id
1 'polypeptide(L)' 'MFYGFEKTFKSLDELKQAIITYIDYYNNKRIKVKLKGLSPVQYRTKSFQ' A
#
# COMPACT_ATOMS: atom_id res chain seq x y z
N MET A 1 1.75 2.88 -23.61
CA MET A 1 2.80 2.81 -22.58
C MET A 1 2.35 3.63 -21.39
N PHE A 2 2.43 3.07 -20.19
CA PHE A 2 2.01 3.74 -18.96
C PHE A 2 3.14 4.67 -18.48
N TYR A 3 3.25 5.85 -19.10
CA TYR A 3 4.12 6.98 -18.74
C TYR A 3 5.62 6.69 -18.47
N GLY A 4 6.15 5.50 -18.78
CA GLY A 4 7.56 5.15 -18.54
C GLY A 4 7.91 4.81 -17.08
N PHE A 5 6.92 4.63 -16.21
CA PHE A 5 7.13 4.25 -14.79
C PHE A 5 6.90 2.76 -14.52
N GLU A 6 6.85 1.96 -15.58
CA GLU A 6 6.65 0.52 -15.50
C GLU A 6 7.87 -0.12 -14.83
N LYS A 7 7.64 -0.81 -13.71
CA LYS A 7 8.70 -1.54 -13.00
C LYS A 7 8.77 -2.95 -13.57
N THR A 8 9.91 -3.32 -14.15
CA THR A 8 10.15 -4.68 -14.64
C THR A 8 10.66 -5.55 -13.50
N PHE A 9 10.09 -6.75 -13.35
CA PHE A 9 10.54 -7.74 -12.38
C PHE A 9 11.26 -8.87 -13.10
N LYS A 10 12.36 -9.36 -12.53
CA LYS A 10 13.17 -10.43 -13.13
C LYS A 10 12.62 -11.83 -12.83
N SER A 11 11.81 -11.96 -11.78
CA SER A 11 11.18 -13.23 -11.39
C SER A 11 9.79 -13.03 -10.81
N LEU A 12 9.01 -14.12 -10.77
CA LEU A 12 7.69 -14.13 -10.12
C LEU A 12 7.78 -13.88 -8.62
N ASP A 13 8.84 -14.35 -7.96
CA ASP A 13 9.05 -14.12 -6.53
C ASP A 13 9.31 -12.64 -6.22
N GLU A 14 10.07 -11.95 -7.09
CA GLU A 14 10.30 -10.51 -6.95
C GLU A 14 8.99 -9.72 -7.12
N LEU A 15 8.17 -10.10 -8.09
CA LEU A 15 6.84 -9.53 -8.29
C LEU A 15 5.94 -9.77 -7.06
N LYS A 16 5.92 -11.01 -6.55
CA LYS A 16 5.13 -11.38 -5.37
C LYS A 16 5.56 -10.55 -4.15
N GLN A 17 6.86 -10.42 -3.91
CA GLN A 17 7.38 -9.62 -2.81
C GLN A 17 7.03 -8.14 -2.95
N ALA A 18 7.10 -7.59 -4.17
CA ALA A 18 6.71 -6.21 -4.44
C ALA A 18 5.21 -5.97 -4.18
N ILE A 19 4.34 -6.91 -4.58
CA ILE A 19 2.90 -6.85 -4.30
C ILE A 19 2.63 -6.88 -2.80
N ILE A 20 3.23 -7.82 -2.06
CA ILE A 20 3.07 -7.93 -0.60
C ILE A 20 3.51 -6.63 0.08
N THR A 21 4.66 -6.10 -0.32
CA THR A 21 5.21 -4.84 0.21
C THR A 21 4.27 -3.66 -0.07
N TYR A 22 3.70 -3.61 -1.28
CA TYR A 22 2.75 -2.56 -1.65
C TYR A 22 1.45 -2.64 -0.83
N ILE A 23 0.93 -3.85 -0.60
CA ILE A 23 -0.25 -4.08 0.24
C ILE A 23 0.00 -3.63 1.69
N ASP A 24 1.16 -3.97 2.26
CA ASP A 24 1.54 -3.52 3.61
C ASP A 24 1.63 -1.99 3.68
N TYR A 25 2.33 -1.37 2.73
CA TYR A 25 2.40 0.08 2.63
C TYR A 25 1.01 0.71 2.59
N TYR A 26 0.14 0.21 1.72
CA TYR A 26 -1.20 0.77 1.54
C TYR A 26 -2.05 0.67 2.80
N ASN A 27 -2.00 -0.46 3.50
CA ASN A 27 -2.85 -0.71 4.67
C ASN A 27 -2.33 -0.06 5.96
N ASN A 28 -1.02 -0.11 6.18
CA ASN A 28 -0.41 0.22 7.46
C ASN A 28 0.32 1.56 7.47
N LYS A 29 0.96 1.93 6.36
CA LYS A 29 1.88 3.07 6.30
C LYS A 29 1.32 4.28 5.56
N ARG A 30 0.35 4.05 4.66
CA ARG A 30 -0.23 5.12 3.86
C ARG A 30 -1.05 6.06 4.73
N ILE A 31 -0.53 7.26 4.92
CA ILE A 31 -1.22 8.34 5.61
C ILE A 31 -2.17 9.03 4.63
N LYS A 32 -3.40 9.27 5.06
CA LYS A 32 -4.37 10.01 4.25
C LYS A 32 -4.93 11.19 5.04
N VAL A 33 -4.81 12.39 4.46
CA VAL A 33 -5.27 13.64 5.09
C VAL A 33 -6.77 13.57 5.45
N LYS A 34 -7.60 13.00 4.56
CA LYS A 34 -9.04 12.81 4.85
C LYS A 34 -9.33 11.89 6.05
N LEU A 35 -8.38 11.04 6.42
CA LEU A 35 -8.47 10.14 7.58
C LEU A 35 -7.78 10.74 8.81
N LYS A 36 -7.58 12.07 8.85
CA LYS A 36 -6.92 12.79 9.94
C LYS A 36 -5.50 12.28 10.23
N GLY A 37 -4.78 11.88 9.19
CA GLY A 37 -3.42 11.37 9.33
C GLY A 37 -3.33 9.88 9.69
N LEU A 38 -4.45 9.18 9.82
CA LEU A 38 -4.47 7.74 10.15
C LEU A 38 -4.21 6.88 8.91
N SER A 39 -3.60 5.71 9.15
CA SER A 39 -3.56 4.64 8.15
C SER A 39 -4.94 3.99 7.97
N PRO A 40 -5.20 3.31 6.84
CA PRO A 40 -6.48 2.64 6.62
C PRO A 40 -6.87 1.65 7.72
N VAL A 41 -5.91 0.88 8.25
CA VAL A 41 -6.17 -0.04 9.37
C VAL A 41 -6.56 0.73 10.62
N GLN A 42 -5.79 1.75 11.01
CA GLN A 42 -6.06 2.58 12.19
C GLN A 42 -7.42 3.28 12.13
N TYR A 43 -7.81 3.74 10.93
CA TYR A 43 -9.12 4.35 10.73
C TYR A 43 -10.26 3.33 10.90
N ARG A 44 -10.12 2.11 10.37
CA ARG A 44 -11.12 1.04 10.55
C ARG A 44 -11.28 0.66 12.02
N THR A 45 -10.17 0.47 12.75
CA THR A 45 -10.22 0.09 14.17
C THR A 45 -10.86 1.18 15.04
N LYS A 46 -10.69 2.46 14.68
CA LYS A 46 -11.32 3.58 15.38
C LYS A 46 -12.85 3.60 15.27
N SER A 47 -13.43 3.00 14.24
CA SER A 47 -14.89 2.96 14.08
C SER A 47 -15.57 1.94 15.00
N PHE A 48 -14.82 1.04 15.62
CA PHE A 48 -15.31 0.01 16.54
C PHE A 48 -15.12 0.40 18.01
N GLN A 49 -14.67 1.63 18.27
CA GLN A 49 -14.48 2.22 19.60
C GLN A 49 -15.48 3.36 19.78
#